data_AF-A0A7V9F3W2-F1
#
_entry.id   AF-A0A7V9F3W2-F1
#
_cell.length_a   1.000
_cell.length_b   1.000
_cell.length_c   1.000
_cell.angle_alpha   90.00
_cell.angle_beta   90.00
_cell.angle_gamma   90.00
#
_symmetry.space_group_name_H-M   'P 1'
#
loop_
_entity.id
_entity.type
_entity.pdbx_description
1 polymer ?
#
loop_
_entity_poly.entity_id
_entity_poly.type
_entity_poly.pdbx_seq_one_letter_code
_entity_poly.pdbx_strand_id
1 'polypeptide(L)'
;MTTATRSDPLAPFSEATRTWFSEAFEAPTRAQELGWKAISGGSHTLIHAPTGSGKTLAAFLWCIDRLMTEPAPARKTVRVLYISPLKALAYDVERNLRAPLAGVRRTAERLGLPVPDISVGSRTGDTP
;
A
#
# COMPACT_ATOMS: atom_id res chain seq x y z
N MET A 1 22.31 -20.62 -21.01
CA MET A 1 22.26 -19.85 -19.75
C MET A 1 21.21 -18.76 -19.94
N THR A 2 19.95 -19.07 -19.61
CA THR A 2 18.80 -18.23 -19.92
C THR A 2 18.76 -17.08 -18.92
N THR A 3 19.00 -15.85 -19.39
CA THR A 3 18.88 -14.64 -18.59
C THR A 3 17.42 -14.50 -18.19
N ALA A 4 17.08 -14.88 -16.96
CA ALA A 4 15.75 -14.63 -16.42
C ALA A 4 15.56 -13.11 -16.36
N THR A 5 14.69 -12.57 -17.22
CA THR A 5 14.28 -11.17 -17.17
C THR A 5 13.72 -10.92 -15.76
N ARG A 6 14.46 -10.15 -14.94
CA ARG A 6 13.96 -9.71 -13.63
C ARG A 6 12.70 -8.89 -13.91
N SER A 7 11.54 -9.43 -13.54
CA SER A 7 10.28 -8.69 -13.60
C SER A 7 10.36 -7.49 -12.68
N ASP A 8 10.10 -6.29 -13.19
CA ASP A 8 10.01 -5.08 -12.37
C ASP A 8 8.91 -5.27 -11.30
N PRO A 9 9.25 -5.30 -10.00
CA PRO A 9 8.29 -5.52 -8.93
C PRO A 9 7.28 -4.37 -8.80
N LEU A 10 7.60 -3.18 -9.33
CA LEU A 10 6.72 -2.02 -9.31
C LEU A 10 5.77 -1.99 -10.51
N ALA A 11 6.00 -2.79 -11.56
CA ALA A 11 5.19 -2.79 -12.77
C ALA A 11 3.65 -2.90 -12.55
N PRO A 12 3.14 -3.64 -11.55
CA PRO A 12 1.69 -3.72 -11.32
C PRO A 12 1.04 -2.43 -10.83
N PHE A 13 1.81 -1.51 -10.24
CA PHE A 13 1.30 -0.30 -9.61
C PHE A 13 1.04 0.82 -10.62
N SER A 14 0.14 1.74 -10.26
CA SER A 14 -0.08 2.97 -11.04
C SER A 14 1.15 3.86 -11.09
N GLU A 15 1.19 4.77 -12.07
CA GLU A 15 2.29 5.71 -12.25
C GLU A 15 2.58 6.55 -11.00
N ALA A 16 1.55 7.07 -10.32
CA ALA A 16 1.72 7.86 -9.11
C ALA A 16 2.37 7.06 -7.98
N THR A 17 1.93 5.81 -7.77
CA THR A 17 2.49 4.94 -6.74
C THR A 17 3.92 4.52 -7.04
N ARG A 18 4.22 4.15 -8.31
CA ARG A 18 5.58 3.80 -8.74
C ARG A 18 6.54 4.97 -8.56
N THR A 19 6.16 6.14 -9.05
CA THR A 19 6.96 7.37 -8.96
C THR A 19 7.24 7.73 -7.50
N TRP A 20 6.20 7.73 -6.67
CA TRP A 20 6.37 8.00 -5.24
C TRP A 20 7.33 7.00 -4.57
N PHE A 21 7.16 5.70 -4.85
CA PHE A 21 8.00 4.67 -4.24
C PHE A 21 9.47 4.84 -4.63
N SER A 22 9.74 5.04 -5.93
CA SER A 22 11.10 5.24 -6.46
C SER A 22 11.77 6.53 -5.95
N GLU A 23 11.01 7.56 -5.59
CA GLU A 23 11.52 8.78 -4.96
C GLU A 23 11.75 8.61 -3.45
N ALA A 24 10.96 7.76 -2.79
CA ALA A 24 10.98 7.57 -1.34
C ALA A 24 11.96 6.48 -0.86
N PHE A 25 12.30 5.51 -1.72
CA PHE A 25 13.12 4.35 -1.38
C PHE A 25 14.10 4.01 -2.50
N GLU A 26 15.27 3.50 -2.12
CA GLU A 26 16.29 3.06 -3.08
C GLU A 26 15.81 1.86 -3.92
N ALA A 27 15.22 0.86 -3.27
CA ALA A 27 14.68 -0.33 -3.93
C ALA A 27 13.64 -1.05 -3.03
N PRO A 28 12.72 -1.84 -3.62
CA PRO A 28 11.86 -2.73 -2.87
C PRO A 28 12.64 -3.78 -2.07
N THR A 29 12.14 -4.13 -0.88
CA THR A 29 12.67 -5.27 -0.13
C THR A 29 12.18 -6.58 -0.76
N ARG A 30 12.87 -7.69 -0.46
CA ARG A 30 12.43 -9.02 -0.92
C ARG A 30 11.00 -9.38 -0.48
N ALA A 31 10.60 -8.97 0.72
CA ALA A 31 9.26 -9.21 1.23
C ALA A 31 8.19 -8.41 0.44
N GLN A 32 8.54 -7.20 0.00
CA GLN A 32 7.70 -6.37 -0.85
C GLN A 32 7.58 -6.95 -2.26
N GLU A 33 8.69 -7.29 -2.92
CA GLU A 33 8.68 -7.90 -4.25
C GLU A 33 7.80 -9.15 -4.33
N LEU A 34 7.99 -10.08 -3.38
CA LEU A 34 7.24 -11.33 -3.33
C LEU A 34 5.78 -11.10 -2.93
N GLY A 35 5.55 -10.21 -1.96
CA GLY A 35 4.21 -9.86 -1.50
C GLY A 35 3.39 -9.24 -2.63
N TRP A 36 3.91 -8.22 -3.31
CA TRP A 36 3.20 -7.52 -4.36
C TRP A 36 2.88 -8.43 -5.54
N LYS A 37 3.80 -9.29 -5.97
CA LYS A 37 3.54 -10.27 -7.02
C LYS A 37 2.31 -11.15 -6.72
N ALA A 38 2.16 -11.60 -5.47
CA ALA A 38 1.04 -12.45 -5.07
C ALA A 38 -0.25 -11.65 -4.85
N ILE A 39 -0.14 -10.52 -4.14
CA ILE A 39 -1.27 -9.65 -3.78
C ILE A 39 -1.90 -9.02 -5.03
N SER A 40 -1.09 -8.52 -5.97
CA SER A 40 -1.60 -7.92 -7.21
C SER A 40 -2.26 -8.93 -8.13
N GLY A 41 -1.86 -10.20 -8.03
CA GLY A 41 -2.51 -11.33 -8.69
C GLY A 41 -3.82 -11.78 -8.03
N GLY A 42 -4.27 -11.12 -6.97
CA GLY A 42 -5.52 -11.44 -6.27
C GLY A 42 -5.44 -12.62 -5.30
N SER A 43 -4.24 -13.11 -4.98
CA SER A 43 -4.06 -14.25 -4.07
C SER A 43 -4.10 -13.83 -2.60
N HIS A 44 -4.73 -14.65 -1.76
CA HIS A 44 -4.51 -14.58 -0.30
C HIS A 44 -3.03 -14.81 0.01
N THR A 45 -2.40 -13.88 0.73
CA THR A 45 -0.94 -13.84 0.87
C THR A 45 -0.53 -13.76 2.33
N LEU A 46 0.30 -14.70 2.78
CA LEU A 46 0.99 -14.65 4.07
C LEU A 46 2.45 -14.24 3.85
N ILE A 47 2.85 -13.09 4.41
CA ILE A 47 4.23 -12.61 4.34
C ILE A 47 4.96 -12.97 5.64
N HIS A 48 5.80 -14.01 5.58
CA HIS A 48 6.69 -14.38 6.68
C HIS A 48 8.10 -13.81 6.43
N ALA A 49 8.46 -12.76 7.15
CA ALA A 49 9.78 -12.11 7.05
C ALA A 49 10.18 -11.45 8.38
N PRO A 50 11.48 -11.21 8.62
CA PRO A 50 11.96 -10.52 9.81
C PRO A 50 11.35 -9.13 10.03
N THR A 51 11.51 -8.59 11.23
CA THR A 51 11.24 -7.16 11.49
C THR A 51 12.14 -6.29 10.60
N GLY A 52 11.70 -5.07 10.28
CA GLY A 52 12.43 -4.18 9.37
C GLY A 52 12.35 -4.56 7.88
N SER A 53 11.79 -5.71 7.49
CA SER A 53 11.69 -6.10 6.07
C SER A 53 10.60 -5.37 5.26
N GLY A 54 9.98 -4.32 5.78
CA GLY A 54 8.97 -3.54 5.05
C GLY A 54 7.62 -4.22 4.84
N LYS A 55 7.27 -5.24 5.65
CA LYS A 55 6.02 -6.03 5.53
C LYS A 55 4.75 -5.18 5.52
N THR A 56 4.71 -4.10 6.30
CA THR A 56 3.57 -3.19 6.37
C THR A 56 3.31 -2.57 4.99
N LEU A 57 4.34 -1.98 4.38
CA LEU A 57 4.20 -1.40 3.05
C LEU A 57 3.98 -2.48 1.98
N ALA A 58 4.53 -3.69 2.17
CA ALA A 58 4.24 -4.83 1.30
C ALA A 58 2.74 -5.16 1.25
N ALA A 59 2.06 -5.15 2.41
CA ALA A 59 0.63 -5.40 2.49
C ALA A 59 -0.22 -4.20 2.01
N PHE A 60 0.13 -2.98 2.43
CA PHE A 60 -0.73 -1.81 2.24
C PHE A 60 -0.55 -1.08 0.92
N LEU A 61 0.62 -1.11 0.28
CA LEU A 61 0.86 -0.27 -0.89
C LEU A 61 -0.08 -0.62 -2.04
N TRP A 62 -0.38 -1.91 -2.23
CA TRP A 62 -1.35 -2.34 -3.24
C TRP A 62 -2.78 -1.87 -2.92
N CYS A 63 -3.16 -1.90 -1.64
CA CYS A 63 -4.44 -1.38 -1.20
C CYS A 63 -4.57 0.12 -1.46
N ILE A 64 -3.50 0.89 -1.18
CA ILE A 64 -3.45 2.33 -1.46
C ILE A 64 -3.57 2.59 -2.96
N ASP A 65 -2.82 1.84 -3.78
CA ASP A 65 -2.86 1.99 -5.24
C ASP A 65 -4.27 1.76 -5.80
N ARG A 66 -4.96 0.72 -5.34
CA ARG A 66 -6.36 0.47 -5.74
C ARG A 66 -7.31 1.55 -5.24
N LEU A 67 -7.12 2.08 -4.03
CA LEU A 67 -7.93 3.21 -3.55
C LEU A 67 -7.72 4.47 -4.38
N MET A 68 -6.51 4.69 -4.91
CA MET A 68 -6.16 5.85 -5.74
C MET A 68 -6.67 5.74 -7.17
N THR A 69 -6.78 4.53 -7.72
CA THR A 69 -7.04 4.30 -9.15
C THR A 69 -8.44 3.81 -9.46
N GLU A 70 -9.09 3.11 -8.54
CA GLU A 70 -10.41 2.58 -8.78
C GLU A 70 -11.49 3.64 -8.60
N PRO A 71 -12.57 3.59 -9.40
CA PRO A 71 -13.69 4.50 -9.24
C PRO A 71 -14.18 4.52 -7.79
N ALA A 72 -14.35 5.74 -7.26
CA ALA A 72 -14.95 5.93 -5.97
C ALA A 72 -16.39 5.37 -6.02
N PRO A 73 -16.83 4.59 -5.01
CA PRO A 73 -18.18 4.09 -4.96
C PRO A 73 -19.17 5.24 -4.77
N ALA A 74 -20.39 5.10 -5.28
CA ALA A 74 -21.43 6.13 -5.16
C ALA A 74 -21.76 6.52 -3.70
N ARG A 75 -21.46 5.63 -2.74
CA ARG A 75 -21.57 5.88 -1.30
C ARG A 75 -20.23 5.59 -0.63
N LYS A 76 -19.86 6.40 0.37
CA LYS A 76 -18.67 6.15 1.20
C LYS A 76 -18.80 4.79 1.90
N THR A 77 -17.80 3.93 1.72
CA THR A 77 -17.76 2.57 2.28
C THR A 77 -16.33 2.20 2.65
N VAL A 78 -16.18 1.23 3.55
CA VAL A 78 -14.88 0.66 3.92
C VAL A 78 -14.43 -0.27 2.79
N ARG A 79 -13.26 0.03 2.21
CA ARG A 79 -12.66 -0.73 1.09
C ARG A 79 -11.45 -1.56 1.51
N VAL A 80 -10.83 -1.23 2.64
CA VAL A 80 -9.67 -1.92 3.21
C VAL A 80 -9.90 -2.04 4.72
N LEU A 81 -9.80 -3.26 5.26
CA LEU A 81 -9.91 -3.54 6.69
C LEU A 81 -8.59 -4.10 7.20
N TYR A 82 -7.96 -3.37 8.12
CA TYR A 82 -6.81 -3.84 8.87
C TYR A 82 -7.25 -4.30 10.26
N ILE A 83 -6.82 -5.49 10.67
CA ILE A 83 -7.13 -6.08 11.97
C ILE A 83 -5.81 -6.30 12.70
N SER A 84 -5.74 -5.81 13.94
CA SER A 84 -4.61 -5.98 14.82
C SER A 84 -5.05 -6.67 16.11
N PRO A 85 -4.27 -7.63 16.65
CA PRO A 85 -4.53 -8.18 17.99
C PRO A 85 -4.22 -7.17 19.10
N LEU A 86 -3.51 -6.08 18.81
CA LEU A 86 -3.09 -5.07 19.80
C LEU A 86 -3.54 -3.66 19.39
N LYS A 87 -4.11 -2.90 20.33
CA LYS A 87 -4.50 -1.50 20.13
C LYS A 87 -3.31 -0.62 19.73
N ALA A 88 -2.17 -0.74 20.43
CA ALA A 88 -0.97 0.02 20.13
C ALA A 88 -0.50 -0.17 18.68
N LEU A 89 -0.51 -1.40 18.19
CA LEU A 89 -0.13 -1.70 16.82
C LEU A 89 -1.13 -1.14 15.79
N ALA A 90 -2.42 -1.02 16.13
CA ALA A 90 -3.38 -0.34 15.26
C ALA A 90 -3.06 1.16 15.11
N TYR A 91 -2.72 1.84 16.21
CA TYR A 91 -2.28 3.24 16.18
C TYR A 91 -0.97 3.42 15.39
N ASP A 92 -0.01 2.53 15.59
CA ASP A 92 1.27 2.58 14.86
C ASP A 92 1.05 2.40 13.35
N VAL A 93 0.18 1.48 12.94
CA VAL A 93 -0.16 1.29 11.52
C VAL A 93 -0.86 2.53 10.96
N GLU A 94 -1.85 3.09 11.65
CA GLU A 94 -2.52 4.31 11.22
C GLU A 94 -1.51 5.46 10.98
N ARG A 95 -0.57 5.66 11.92
CA ARG A 95 0.49 6.67 11.78
C ARG A 95 1.38 6.38 10.58
N ASN A 96 1.80 5.12 10.41
CA ASN A 96 2.68 4.70 9.32
C ASN A 96 2.02 4.80 7.94
N LEU A 97 0.69 4.79 7.85
CA LEU A 97 -0.05 4.97 6.59
C LEU A 97 -0.11 6.43 6.11
N ARG A 98 0.14 7.40 6.99
CA ARG A 98 0.06 8.83 6.62
C ARG A 98 1.06 9.21 5.53
N ALA A 99 2.30 8.75 5.66
CA ALA A 99 3.36 9.05 4.70
C ALA A 99 3.08 8.50 3.29
N PRO A 100 2.78 7.20 3.08
CA PRO A 100 2.47 6.68 1.76
C PRO A 100 1.20 7.29 1.16
N LEU A 101 0.12 7.46 1.93
CA LEU A 101 -1.11 8.09 1.43
C LEU A 101 -0.85 9.52 0.94
N ALA A 102 -0.20 10.34 1.77
CA ALA A 102 0.10 11.73 1.40
C ALA A 102 1.12 11.81 0.25
N GLY A 103 2.09 10.91 0.20
CA GLY A 103 3.10 10.85 -0.85
C GLY A 103 2.54 10.48 -2.21
N VAL A 104 1.75 9.40 -2.29
CA VAL A 104 1.08 8.99 -3.53
C VAL A 104 0.08 10.06 -3.97
N ARG A 105 -0.68 10.65 -3.03
CA ARG A 105 -1.59 11.77 -3.31
C ARG A 105 -0.87 12.95 -3.96
N ARG A 106 0.20 13.47 -3.35
CA ARG A 106 0.98 14.60 -3.90
C ARG A 106 1.60 14.27 -5.25
N THR A 107 2.02 13.03 -5.44
CA THR A 107 2.60 12.58 -6.71
C THR A 107 1.53 12.55 -7.80
N ALA A 108 0.33 12.05 -7.51
CA ALA A 108 -0.80 12.12 -8.43
C ALA A 108 -1.17 13.57 -8.80
N GLU A 109 -1.21 14.49 -7.82
CA GLU A 109 -1.43 15.92 -8.07
C GLU A 109 -0.37 16.51 -9.00
N ARG A 110 0.92 16.22 -8.75
CA ARG A 110 2.04 16.69 -9.57
C ARG A 110 1.99 16.15 -11.01
N LEU A 111 1.49 14.93 -11.18
CA LEU A 111 1.31 14.29 -12.49
C LEU A 111 -0.01 14.70 -13.18
N GLY A 112 -0.85 15.53 -12.56
CA GLY A 112 -2.15 15.93 -13.10
C GLY A 112 -3.19 14.80 -13.15
N LEU A 113 -3.02 13.77 -12.33
CA LEU A 113 -3.92 12.62 -12.26
C LEU A 113 -5.09 12.89 -11.29
N PRO A 114 -6.27 12.27 -11.49
CA PRO A 114 -7.37 12.35 -10.53
C PRO A 114 -6.94 11.87 -9.13
N VAL A 115 -7.40 12.58 -8.11
CA VAL A 115 -7.09 12.29 -6.71
C VAL A 115 -8.37 12.03 -5.94
N PRO A 116 -8.63 10.78 -5.52
CA PRO A 116 -9.80 10.47 -4.70
C PRO A 116 -9.64 10.96 -3.25
N ASP A 117 -10.77 11.21 -2.59
CA ASP A 117 -10.84 11.47 -1.15
C ASP A 117 -10.73 10.14 -0.39
N ILE A 118 -9.52 9.82 0.10
CA ILE A 118 -9.24 8.63 0.90
C ILE A 118 -9.17 9.03 2.38
N SER A 119 -10.03 8.41 3.20
CA SER A 119 -9.99 8.55 4.65
C SER A 119 -9.45 7.28 5.34
N VAL A 120 -8.87 7.48 6.53
CA VAL A 120 -8.47 6.41 7.43
C VAL A 120 -9.24 6.59 8.73
N GLY A 121 -9.80 5.50 9.25
CA GLY A 121 -10.51 5.48 10.53
C GLY A 121 -10.06 4.30 11.37
N SER A 122 -10.15 4.46 12.70
CA SER A 122 -9.83 3.42 13.67
C SER A 122 -11.08 3.13 14.52
N ARG A 123 -11.37 1.85 14.73
CA ARG A 123 -12.41 1.39 15.66
C ARG A 123 -11.77 0.44 16.65
N THR A 124 -11.80 0.82 17.93
CA THR A 124 -11.33 0.01 19.05
C THR A 124 -12.40 -0.04 20.14
N GLY A 125 -12.16 -0.81 21.20
CA GLY A 125 -13.04 -0.80 22.38
C GLY A 125 -13.15 0.56 23.08
N ASP A 126 -12.22 1.49 22.83
CA ASP A 126 -12.23 2.84 23.40
C ASP A 126 -12.92 3.87 22.48
N THR A 127 -13.38 3.46 21.30
CA THR A 127 -14.14 4.34 20.40
C THR A 127 -15.55 4.53 20.97
N PRO A 128 -16.01 5.78 21.24
CA PRO A 128 -17.33 6.07 21.75
C PRO A 128 -18.49 5.46 20.94
#